data_AF-A0A1A7PTL2-F1
#
_entry.id   AF-A0A1A7PTL2-F1
#
_cell.length_a   1.000
_cell.length_b   1.000
_cell.length_c   1.000
_cell.angle_alpha   90.00
_cell.angle_beta   90.00
_cell.angle_gamma   90.00
#
_symmetry.space_group_name_H-M   'P 1'
#
loop_
_entity.id
_entity.type
_entity.pdbx_description
1 polymer ?
#
loop_
_entity_poly.entity_id
_entity_poly.type
_entity_poly.pdbx_seq_one_letter_code
_entity_poly.pdbx_strand_id
1 'polypeptide(L)'
;MDRQIIQICSGVHSDCTNEYMDSSVFALCNDGSVWNLWRGRKWRLLPEIPQGKSSYKAYLDECINDLRVKDRVGILLEDEKEELLELLEQRKKYEFFIR
;
A
#
# COMPACT_ATOMS: atom_id res chain seq x y z
N MET A 1 11.98 -15.36 -14.07
CA MET A 1 11.54 -14.43 -15.13
C MET A 1 11.84 -13.04 -14.64
N ASP A 2 12.42 -12.20 -15.50
CA ASP A 2 12.69 -10.81 -15.14
C ASP A 2 11.39 -10.00 -15.13
N ARG A 3 11.26 -9.09 -14.18
CA ARG A 3 10.12 -8.16 -14.10
C ARG A 3 10.15 -7.23 -15.32
N GLN A 4 9.02 -7.13 -16.02
CA GLN A 4 8.87 -6.25 -17.18
C GLN A 4 7.71 -5.29 -16.95
N ILE A 5 7.91 -4.01 -17.27
CA ILE A 5 6.85 -3.01 -17.28
C ILE A 5 5.94 -3.30 -18.47
N ILE A 6 4.65 -3.46 -18.21
CA ILE A 6 3.63 -3.69 -19.25
C ILE A 6 2.78 -2.44 -19.52
N GLN A 7 2.64 -1.54 -18.55
CA GLN A 7 1.91 -0.28 -18.70
C GLN A 7 2.50 0.82 -17.82
N ILE A 8 2.49 2.05 -18.35
CA ILE A 8 2.87 3.26 -17.62
C ILE A 8 1.71 4.26 -17.66
N CYS A 9 1.40 4.86 -16.52
CA CYS A 9 0.46 5.97 -16.42
C CYS A 9 1.12 7.14 -15.69
N SER A 10 0.89 8.37 -16.14
CA SER A 10 1.39 9.56 -15.47
C SER A 10 0.24 10.52 -15.15
N GLY A 11 0.33 11.15 -14.00
CA GLY A 11 -0.60 12.19 -13.55
C GLY A 11 0.18 13.39 -13.05
N VAL A 12 -0.35 14.58 -13.33
CA VAL A 12 0.15 15.84 -12.78
C VAL A 12 -0.94 16.41 -11.90
N HIS A 13 -0.62 16.60 -10.62
CA HIS A 13 -1.50 17.31 -9.69
C HIS A 13 -1.04 18.76 -9.61
N SER A 14 -1.90 19.68 -10.03
CA SER A 14 -1.70 21.11 -9.84
C SER A 14 -2.59 21.58 -8.71
N ASP A 15 -2.02 21.76 -7.52
CA ASP A 15 -2.73 22.48 -6.46
C ASP A 15 -2.71 23.97 -6.81
N CYS A 16 -3.90 24.58 -6.89
CA CYS A 16 -4.11 25.97 -7.30
C CYS A 16 -3.51 27.02 -6.35
N THR A 17 -2.80 26.59 -5.30
CA THR A 17 -2.25 27.45 -4.26
C THR A 17 -0.72 27.40 -4.15
N ASN A 18 -0.02 26.54 -4.89
CA ASN A 18 1.45 26.45 -4.86
C ASN A 18 2.02 26.26 -6.27
N GLU A 19 3.10 26.97 -6.61
CA GLU A 19 3.84 26.88 -7.89
C GLU A 19 4.50 25.51 -8.17
N TYR A 20 4.23 24.49 -7.35
CA TYR A 20 4.83 23.17 -7.48
C TYR A 20 3.86 22.18 -8.12
N MET A 21 4.17 21.76 -9.35
CA MET A 21 3.47 20.65 -10.01
C MET A 21 4.00 19.32 -9.48
N ASP A 22 3.11 18.55 -8.84
CA ASP A 22 3.44 17.20 -8.40
C ASP A 22 3.15 16.19 -9.51
N SER A 23 4.23 15.70 -10.13
CA SER A 23 4.15 14.60 -11.10
C SER A 23 4.32 13.25 -10.40
N SER A 24 3.42 12.34 -10.74
CA SER A 24 3.46 10.94 -10.31
C SER A 24 3.42 10.04 -11.53
N VAL A 25 4.34 9.09 -11.61
CA VAL A 25 4.35 8.03 -12.63
C VAL A 25 4.07 6.70 -11.96
N PHE A 26 3.20 5.90 -12.55
CA PHE A 26 2.85 4.56 -12.11
C PHE A 26 3.25 3.56 -13.18
N ALA A 27 3.82 2.43 -12.77
CA ALA A 27 4.18 1.32 -13.65
C ALA A 27 3.50 0.04 -13.17
N LEU A 28 2.74 -0.59 -14.07
CA LEU A 28 2.22 -1.95 -13.88
C LEU A 28 3.20 -2.93 -14.52
N CYS A 29 3.55 -3.98 -13.79
CA CYS A 29 4.44 -5.02 -14.26
C CYS A 29 3.71 -6.31 -14.60
N ASN A 30 4.36 -7.18 -15.38
CA ASN A 30 3.84 -8.49 -15.78
C ASN A 30 3.59 -9.46 -14.61
N ASP A 31 4.24 -9.23 -13.46
CA ASP A 31 4.01 -9.95 -12.21
C ASP A 31 2.80 -9.43 -11.41
N GLY A 32 2.06 -8.44 -11.95
CA GLY A 32 0.91 -7.81 -11.29
C GLY A 32 1.30 -6.71 -10.29
N SER A 33 2.59 -6.50 -10.03
CA SER A 33 3.04 -5.44 -9.12
C SER A 33 2.83 -4.05 -9.72
N VAL A 34 2.48 -3.09 -8.86
CA VAL A 34 2.33 -1.68 -9.24
C VAL A 34 3.39 -0.86 -8.51
N TRP A 35 4.13 -0.06 -9.25
CA TRP A 35 5.18 0.81 -8.74
C TRP A 35 4.84 2.27 -8.96
N ASN A 36 5.22 3.13 -8.03
CA ASN A 36 5.09 4.58 -8.14
C ASN A 36 6.45 5.27 -8.12
N LEU A 37 6.64 6.22 -9.02
CA LEU A 37 7.75 7.16 -9.04
C LEU A 37 7.19 8.55 -8.71
N TRP A 38 7.47 9.01 -7.50
CA TRP A 38 7.04 10.33 -7.03
C TRP A 38 8.12 11.37 -7.30
N ARG A 39 7.74 12.49 -7.93
CA ARG A 39 8.63 13.63 -8.25
C ARG A 39 9.94 13.22 -8.96
N GLY A 40 9.89 12.14 -9.76
CA GLY A 40 11.06 11.63 -10.49
C GLY A 40 12.21 11.10 -9.64
N ARG A 41 12.02 10.84 -8.33
CA ARG A 41 13.13 10.49 -7.42
C ARG A 41 13.40 9.00 -7.32
N LYS A 42 12.45 8.22 -6.78
CA LYS A 42 12.63 6.80 -6.48
C LYS A 42 11.36 6.01 -6.71
N TRP A 43 11.52 4.84 -7.34
CA TRP A 43 10.46 3.85 -7.49
C TRP A 43 10.14 3.21 -6.14
N ARG A 44 8.85 3.16 -5.80
CA ARG A 44 8.31 2.51 -4.61
C ARG A 44 7.24 1.51 -5.03
N LEU A 45 7.34 0.28 -4.53
CA LEU A 45 6.30 -0.72 -4.70
C LEU A 45 5.06 -0.26 -3.94
N LEU A 46 3.91 -0.29 -4.60
CA LEU A 46 2.62 -0.03 -3.95
C LEU A 46 2.05 -1.34 -3.38
N PRO A 47 1.32 -1.27 -2.26
CA PRO A 47 0.60 -2.41 -1.74
C PRO A 47 -0.42 -2.90 -2.77
N GLU A 48 -0.73 -4.19 -2.73
CA GLU A 48 -1.76 -4.75 -3.60
C GLU A 48 -3.08 -4.00 -3.43
N ILE A 49 -3.70 -3.65 -4.57
CA ILE A 49 -5.01 -3.01 -4.56
C ILE A 49 -6.04 -4.09 -4.18
N PRO A 50 -6.79 -3.92 -3.08
CA PRO A 50 -7.79 -4.88 -2.65
C PRO A 50 -8.90 -4.97 -3.69
N GLN A 51 -8.92 -6.06 -4.46
CA GLN A 51 -10.00 -6.28 -5.41
C GLN A 51 -11.26 -6.71 -4.66
N GLY A 52 -12.02 -5.75 -4.11
CA GLY A 52 -13.44 -5.86 -3.76
C GLY A 52 -13.93 -7.12 -3.03
N LYS A 53 -13.05 -7.86 -2.36
CA LYS A 53 -13.41 -9.13 -1.72
C LYS A 53 -13.53 -8.88 -0.23
N SER A 54 -14.63 -9.37 0.35
CA SER A 54 -14.72 -9.66 1.79
C SER A 54 -13.48 -10.39 2.32
N SER A 55 -12.78 -11.15 1.46
CA SER A 55 -11.51 -11.81 1.76
C SER A 55 -10.35 -10.85 2.09
N TYR A 56 -10.27 -9.64 1.53
CA TYR A 56 -9.18 -8.72 1.88
C TYR A 56 -9.39 -8.08 3.25
N LYS A 57 -10.64 -7.72 3.57
CA LYS A 57 -10.97 -7.31 4.94
C LYS A 57 -10.68 -8.43 5.93
N ALA A 58 -11.11 -9.65 5.61
CA ALA A 58 -10.87 -10.84 6.44
C ALA A 58 -9.36 -11.12 6.61
N TYR A 59 -8.58 -10.98 5.54
CA TYR A 59 -7.12 -11.09 5.57
C TYR A 59 -6.50 -10.06 6.52
N LEU A 60 -6.85 -8.77 6.39
CA LEU A 60 -6.35 -7.74 7.30
C LEU A 60 -6.77 -8.01 8.75
N ASP A 61 -8.02 -8.43 8.97
CA ASP A 61 -8.52 -8.78 10.30
C ASP A 61 -7.76 -9.98 10.91
N GLU A 62 -7.44 -10.99 10.10
CA GLU A 62 -6.66 -12.18 10.50
C GLU A 62 -5.23 -11.80 10.89
N CYS A 63 -4.49 -11.10 10.02
CA CYS A 63 -3.13 -10.67 10.30
C CYS A 63 -3.05 -9.76 11.55
N ILE A 64 -3.98 -8.81 11.69
CA ILE A 64 -4.04 -7.95 12.89
C ILE A 64 -4.33 -8.78 14.15
N ASN A 65 -5.21 -9.78 14.08
CA ASN A 65 -5.53 -10.62 15.23
C ASN A 65 -4.33 -11.48 15.65
N ASP A 66 -3.61 -12.07 14.72
CA ASP A 66 -2.42 -12.88 15.02
C ASP A 66 -1.35 -12.06 15.75
N LEU A 67 -1.08 -10.84 15.27
CA LEU A 67 -0.14 -9.93 15.93
C LEU A 67 -0.65 -9.45 17.29
N ARG A 68 -1.96 -9.20 17.44
CA ARG A 68 -2.56 -8.87 18.75
C ARG A 68 -2.52 -10.02 19.74
N VAL A 69 -2.62 -11.27 19.27
CA VAL A 69 -2.45 -12.43 20.12
C VAL A 69 -1.01 -12.46 20.62
N LYS A 70 -0.02 -12.33 19.74
CA LYS A 70 1.41 -12.23 20.11
C LYS A 70 1.69 -11.10 21.10
N ASP A 71 1.10 -9.93 20.90
CA ASP A 71 1.20 -8.78 21.80
C ASP A 71 0.68 -9.11 23.20
N ARG A 72 -0.49 -9.77 23.29
CA ARG A 72 -1.09 -10.20 24.56
C ARG A 72 -0.25 -11.22 25.32
N VAL A 73 0.46 -12.10 24.63
CA VAL A 73 1.39 -13.06 25.25
C VAL A 73 2.79 -12.47 25.49
N GLY A 74 3.02 -11.20 25.12
CA GLY A 74 4.27 -10.49 25.37
C GLY A 74 5.45 -10.97 24.51
N ILE A 75 5.17 -11.61 23.37
CA ILE A 75 6.19 -12.16 22.45
C ILE A 75 6.30 -11.38 21.14
N LEU A 76 5.66 -10.21 21.05
CA LEU A 76 5.67 -9.38 19.84
C LEU A 76 7.01 -8.66 19.68
N LEU A 77 7.68 -8.91 18.57
CA LEU A 77 8.95 -8.29 18.21
C LEU A 77 8.75 -6.85 17.71
N GLU A 78 9.82 -6.05 17.68
CA GLU A 78 9.74 -4.65 17.25
C GLU A 78 9.33 -4.53 15.78
N ASP A 79 9.89 -5.38 14.92
CA ASP A 79 9.56 -5.47 13.49
C ASP A 79 8.06 -5.82 13.29
N GLU A 80 7.53 -6.70 14.16
CA GLU A 80 6.11 -7.10 14.14
C GLU A 80 5.17 -6.00 14.68
N LYS A 81 5.67 -5.10 15.54
CA LYS A 81 4.92 -3.90 15.96
C LYS A 81 4.79 -2.90 14.82
N GLU A 82 5.87 -2.71 14.05
CA GLU A 82 5.84 -1.85 12.87
C GLU A 82 4.86 -2.42 11.83
N GLU A 83 4.91 -3.74 11.60
CA GLU A 83 3.94 -4.44 10.74
C GLU A 83 2.48 -4.26 11.24
N LEU A 84 2.24 -4.38 12.55
CA LEU A 84 0.91 -4.17 13.11
C LEU A 84 0.39 -2.73 12.85
N LEU A 85 1.25 -1.72 13.00
CA LEU A 85 0.89 -0.33 12.70
C LEU A 85 0.56 -0.12 11.23
N GLU A 86 1.34 -0.72 10.33
CA GLU A 86 1.08 -0.67 8.89
C GLU A 86 -0.24 -1.33 8.51
N LEU A 87 -0.53 -2.52 9.05
CA LEU A 87 -1.78 -3.24 8.80
C LEU A 87 -3.00 -2.47 9.33
N LEU A 88 -2.89 -1.81 10.49
CA LEU A 88 -3.95 -0.95 11.03
C LEU A 88 -4.23 0.25 10.11
N GLU A 89 -3.18 0.87 9.58
CA GLU A 89 -3.30 1.99 8.64
C GLU A 89 -3.90 1.53 7.30
N GLN A 90 -3.52 0.35 6.80
CA GLN A 90 -4.09 -0.25 5.60
C GLN A 90 -5.58 -0.57 5.77
N ARG A 91 -5.98 -1.12 6.93
CA ARG A 91 -7.38 -1.36 7.26
C ARG A 91 -8.20 -0.07 7.29
N LYS A 92 -7.67 0.98 7.91
CA LYS A 92 -8.32 2.30 7.95
C LYS A 92 -8.53 2.87 6.55
N LYS A 93 -7.52 2.76 5.68
CA LYS A 93 -7.63 3.17 4.27
C LYS A 93 -8.68 2.34 3.52
N TYR A 94 -8.68 1.02 3.69
CA TYR A 94 -9.65 0.13 3.07
C TYR A 94 -11.09 0.47 3.48
N GLU A 95 -11.35 0.70 4.78
CA GLU A 95 -12.66 1.12 5.29
C GLU A 95 -13.08 2.49 4.76
N PHE A 96 -12.14 3.40 4.53
CA PHE A 96 -12.41 4.70 3.90
C PHE A 96 -12.82 4.56 2.42
N PHE A 97 -12.15 3.70 1.65
CA PHE A 97 -12.39 3.55 0.21
C PHE A 97 -13.65 2.76 -0.17
N ILE A 98 -14.18 1.94 0.75
CA ILE A 98 -15.38 1.10 0.49
C ILE A 98 -16.67 1.75 1.00
N ARG A 99 -16.55 2.90 1.66
CA ARG A 99 -17.67 3.69 2.14
C ARG A 99 -18.16 4.67 1.08
#